data_AF-A0AAD1A0S6-F1
#
_entry.id   AF-A0AAD1A0S6-F1
#
_cell.length_a   1.000
_cell.length_b   1.000
_cell.length_c   1.000
_cell.angle_alpha   90.00
_cell.angle_beta   90.00
_cell.angle_gamma   90.00
#
_symmetry.space_group_name_H-M   'P 1'
#
loop_
_entity.id
_entity.type
_entity.pdbx_description
1 polymer ?
#
loop_
_entity_poly.entity_id
_entity_poly.type
_entity_poly.pdbx_seq_one_letter_code
_entity_poly.pdbx_strand_id
1 'polypeptide(L)'
;MKPHGLTLRAYGLAAMMLCAAMPPAQAQAPKLTTEDVVRLLRIAVMAEWVSGQCGERYAAELSPMLLLTTGSMLRTADAGDVERFRAAMQQNAQTFATKDAACRSATDYLKSVQ
;
A
#
# COMPACT_ATOMS: atom_id res chain seq x y z
N MET A 1 4.11 11.35 -69.32
CA MET A 1 4.38 9.96 -68.86
C MET A 1 3.35 9.59 -67.81
N LYS A 2 2.96 8.31 -67.78
CA LYS A 2 1.76 7.71 -67.16
C LYS A 2 1.82 7.69 -65.62
N PRO A 3 0.67 7.70 -64.90
CA PRO A 3 0.57 7.86 -63.45
C PRO A 3 0.28 6.54 -62.71
N HIS A 4 0.66 6.44 -61.43
CA HIS A 4 0.15 5.52 -60.40
C HIS A 4 0.62 6.07 -59.03
N GLY A 5 -0.14 6.19 -57.95
CA GLY A 5 -1.54 5.87 -57.66
C GLY A 5 -1.77 5.97 -56.14
N LEU A 6 -3.06 5.97 -55.76
CA LEU A 6 -3.63 5.39 -54.53
C LEU A 6 -3.17 6.02 -53.19
N THR A 7 -3.99 6.67 -52.36
CA THR A 7 -5.15 6.21 -51.55
C THR A 7 -5.04 7.05 -50.25
N LEU A 8 -6.04 7.44 -49.45
CA LEU A 8 -7.39 6.96 -49.15
C LEU A 8 -8.10 8.08 -48.33
N ARG A 9 -9.37 8.36 -48.65
CA ARG A 9 -10.51 8.77 -47.78
C ARG A 9 -10.24 9.71 -46.57
N ALA A 10 -10.65 10.97 -46.57
CA ALA A 10 -12.01 11.53 -46.51
C ALA A 10 -12.84 11.14 -45.25
N TYR A 11 -13.46 12.17 -44.64
CA TYR A 11 -14.51 12.19 -43.60
C TYR A 11 -14.07 12.31 -42.13
N GLY A 12 -13.45 13.45 -41.80
CA GLY A 12 -13.53 14.01 -40.44
C GLY A 12 -14.88 14.70 -40.24
N LEU A 13 -15.91 13.91 -39.90
CA LEU A 13 -17.22 14.43 -39.51
C LEU A 13 -17.13 15.12 -38.15
N ALA A 14 -17.74 16.30 -38.11
CA ALA A 14 -17.80 17.21 -37.01
C ALA A 14 -18.75 16.73 -35.89
N ALA A 15 -18.59 17.43 -34.76
CA ALA A 15 -19.57 17.64 -33.69
C ALA A 15 -19.76 16.50 -32.67
N MET A 16 -19.29 16.75 -31.45
CA MET A 16 -20.19 17.11 -30.36
C MET A 16 -19.41 17.85 -29.25
N MET A 17 -19.62 19.16 -29.19
CA MET A 17 -19.55 19.93 -27.96
C MET A 17 -20.63 19.43 -26.98
N LEU A 18 -20.42 19.74 -25.69
CA LEU A 18 -21.35 19.63 -24.55
C LEU A 18 -21.31 18.32 -23.77
N CYS A 19 -20.28 18.17 -22.92
CA CYS A 19 -20.53 17.79 -21.54
C CYS A 19 -20.02 18.89 -20.63
N ALA A 20 -20.97 19.49 -19.95
CA ALA A 20 -20.89 20.49 -18.91
C ALA A 20 -19.61 20.46 -18.07
N ALA A 21 -19.14 21.67 -17.76
CA ALA A 21 -18.30 21.97 -16.63
C ALA A 21 -18.89 21.33 -15.35
N MET A 22 -18.44 20.14 -15.01
CA MET A 22 -18.31 19.76 -13.60
C MET A 22 -16.90 20.19 -13.22
N PRO A 23 -16.70 21.02 -12.17
CA PRO A 23 -15.37 21.10 -11.60
C PRO A 23 -14.95 19.66 -11.33
N PRO A 24 -13.69 19.26 -11.62
CA PRO A 24 -13.22 18.02 -11.06
C PRO A 24 -13.46 18.19 -9.57
N ALA A 25 -14.39 17.41 -9.00
CA ALA A 25 -14.35 17.10 -7.60
C ALA A 25 -12.98 16.45 -7.46
N GLN A 26 -11.97 17.28 -7.22
CA GLN A 26 -10.75 16.89 -6.58
C GLN A 26 -11.30 16.31 -5.28
N ALA A 27 -11.56 14.99 -5.30
CA ALA A 27 -11.51 14.18 -4.12
C ALA A 27 -10.11 14.47 -3.60
N GLN A 28 -10.01 15.52 -2.77
CA GLN A 28 -8.78 15.89 -2.13
C GLN A 28 -8.47 14.65 -1.32
N ALA A 29 -7.52 13.85 -1.82
CA ALA A 29 -7.03 12.70 -1.11
C ALA A 29 -6.74 13.22 0.30
N PRO A 30 -7.36 12.62 1.34
CA PRO A 30 -7.23 13.14 2.69
C PRO A 30 -5.75 13.34 2.98
N LYS A 31 -5.38 14.56 3.39
CA LYS A 31 -3.99 14.85 3.72
C LYS A 31 -3.62 13.94 4.87
N LEU A 32 -2.76 12.97 4.59
CA LEU A 32 -2.18 12.09 5.60
C LEU A 32 -1.54 12.97 6.67
N THR A 33 -2.01 12.83 7.90
CA THR A 33 -1.38 13.47 9.04
C THR A 33 -0.09 12.73 9.40
N THR A 34 0.80 13.37 10.16
CA THR A 34 1.98 12.70 10.71
C THR A 34 1.60 11.46 11.52
N GLU A 35 0.47 11.51 12.24
CA GLU A 35 -0.05 10.38 13.01
C GLU A 35 -0.44 9.20 12.11
N ASP A 36 -1.08 9.48 10.97
CA ASP A 36 -1.43 8.44 10.00
C ASP A 36 -0.18 7.77 9.42
N VAL A 37 0.85 8.56 9.09
CA VAL A 37 2.13 8.02 8.59
C VAL A 37 2.80 7.14 9.65
N VAL A 38 2.83 7.58 10.90
CA VAL A 38 3.38 6.81 12.03
C VAL A 38 2.61 5.51 12.23
N ARG A 39 1.27 5.56 12.16
CA ARG A 39 0.42 4.38 12.28
C ARG A 39 0.70 3.38 11.17
N LEU A 40 0.74 3.85 9.93
CA LEU A 40 1.02 3.01 8.76
C LEU A 40 2.42 2.38 8.85
N LEU A 41 3.43 3.12 9.35
CA LEU A 41 4.78 2.59 9.55
C LEU A 41 4.80 1.49 10.61
N ARG A 42 4.05 1.65 11.71
CA ARG A 42 3.88 0.60 12.73
C ARG A 42 3.25 -0.66 12.15
N ILE A 43 2.20 -0.51 11.34
CA ILE A 43 1.53 -1.62 10.65
C ILE A 43 2.52 -2.34 9.75
N ALA A 44 3.27 -1.60 8.93
CA ALA A 44 4.26 -2.16 8.01
C ALA A 44 5.36 -2.94 8.76
N VAL A 45 5.92 -2.37 9.82
CA VAL A 45 6.94 -3.07 10.64
C VAL A 45 6.36 -4.32 11.31
N MET A 46 5.12 -4.25 11.81
CA MET A 46 4.47 -5.42 12.41
C MET A 46 4.22 -6.52 11.38
N ALA A 47 3.77 -6.17 10.18
CA ALA A 47 3.56 -7.12 9.08
C ALA A 47 4.87 -7.75 8.60
N GLU A 48 5.95 -6.97 8.52
CA GLU A 48 7.29 -7.49 8.25
C GLU A 48 7.73 -8.47 9.34
N TRP A 49 7.54 -8.12 10.61
CA TRP A 49 7.92 -8.97 11.73
C TRP A 49 7.13 -10.28 11.74
N VAL A 50 5.81 -10.25 11.54
CA VAL A 50 4.98 -11.48 11.45
C VAL A 50 5.46 -12.36 10.29
N SER A 51 5.68 -11.77 9.11
CA SER A 51 6.11 -12.51 7.93
C SER A 51 7.51 -13.12 8.06
N GLY A 52 8.43 -12.43 8.75
CA GLY A 52 9.80 -12.89 8.92
C GLY A 52 10.04 -13.79 10.15
N GLN A 53 9.22 -13.66 11.19
CA GLN A 53 9.50 -14.28 12.50
C GLN A 53 8.45 -15.29 12.97
N CYS A 54 7.20 -15.20 12.52
CA CYS A 54 6.11 -16.03 13.05
C CYS A 54 5.86 -17.32 12.26
N GLY A 55 6.50 -17.50 11.11
CA GLY A 55 6.33 -18.67 10.26
C GLY A 55 5.05 -18.62 9.43
N GLU A 56 4.91 -19.57 8.50
CA GLU A 56 3.85 -19.55 7.48
C GLU A 56 2.43 -19.58 8.06
N ARG A 57 2.22 -20.25 9.20
CA ARG A 57 0.91 -20.35 9.84
C ARG A 57 0.24 -18.98 10.04
N TYR A 58 1.02 -17.98 10.45
CA TYR A 58 0.53 -16.64 10.71
C TYR A 58 0.66 -15.72 9.49
N ALA A 59 1.76 -15.82 8.75
CA ALA A 59 1.99 -15.01 7.56
C ALA A 59 0.92 -15.25 6.49
N ALA A 60 0.42 -16.48 6.36
CA ALA A 60 -0.65 -16.84 5.41
C ALA A 60 -2.02 -16.22 5.75
N GLU A 61 -2.22 -15.72 6.98
CA GLU A 61 -3.45 -15.02 7.36
C GLU A 61 -3.45 -13.55 6.95
N LEU A 62 -2.29 -13.01 6.55
CA LEU A 62 -2.14 -11.62 6.13
C LEU A 62 -2.55 -11.46 4.66
N SER A 63 -3.23 -10.35 4.35
CA SER A 63 -3.64 -10.11 2.98
C SER A 63 -2.41 -9.87 2.07
N PRO A 64 -2.39 -10.36 0.82
CA PRO A 64 -1.29 -10.08 -0.11
C PRO A 64 -1.07 -8.58 -0.34
N MET A 65 -2.16 -7.79 -0.28
CA MET A 65 -2.10 -6.34 -0.42
C MET A 65 -1.33 -5.69 0.74
N LEU A 66 -1.55 -6.13 1.98
CA LEU A 66 -0.79 -5.68 3.15
C LEU A 66 0.70 -5.99 2.99
N LEU A 67 1.06 -7.17 2.51
CA LEU A 67 2.46 -7.56 2.32
C LEU A 67 3.17 -6.73 1.25
N LEU A 68 2.48 -6.49 0.12
CA LEU A 68 2.99 -5.65 -0.97
C LEU A 68 3.18 -4.19 -0.52
N THR A 69 2.19 -3.63 0.17
CA THR A 69 2.24 -2.24 0.65
C THR A 69 3.28 -2.06 1.75
N THR A 70 3.42 -3.04 2.65
CA THR A 70 4.48 -3.09 3.68
C THR A 70 5.86 -2.94 3.04
N GLY A 71 6.18 -3.76 2.04
CA GLY A 71 7.48 -3.71 1.38
C GLY A 71 7.75 -2.37 0.69
N SER A 72 6.72 -1.74 0.10
CA SER A 72 6.86 -0.40 -0.48
C SER A 72 7.09 0.66 0.59
N MET A 73 6.29 0.63 1.66
CA MET A 73 6.32 1.62 2.71
C MET A 73 7.66 1.64 3.45
N LEU A 74 8.16 0.47 3.83
CA LEU A 74 9.44 0.35 4.55
C LEU A 74 10.63 0.81 3.69
N ARG A 75 10.57 0.66 2.36
CA ARG A 75 11.62 1.16 1.46
C ARG A 75 11.61 2.68 1.30
N THR A 76 10.45 3.32 1.43
CA THR A 76 10.30 4.77 1.25
C THR A 76 10.41 5.56 2.55
N ALA A 77 10.23 4.91 3.70
CA ALA A 77 10.32 5.54 5.00
C ALA A 77 11.78 5.87 5.37
N ASP A 78 11.96 6.82 6.30
CA ASP A 78 13.26 7.10 6.88
C ASP A 78 13.82 5.86 7.59
N ALA A 79 15.08 5.52 7.29
CA ALA A 79 15.70 4.31 7.82
C ALA A 79 15.82 4.35 9.36
N GLY A 80 16.06 5.52 9.95
CA GLY A 80 16.14 5.68 11.41
C GLY A 80 14.80 5.44 12.09
N ASP A 81 13.71 5.91 11.49
CA ASP A 81 12.37 5.63 11.99
C ASP A 81 11.99 4.16 11.84
N VAL A 82 12.30 3.53 10.70
CA VAL A 82 12.08 2.09 10.48
C VAL A 82 12.80 1.27 11.56
N GLU A 83 14.08 1.53 11.81
CA GLU A 83 14.85 0.82 12.83
C GLU A 83 14.30 1.05 14.24
N ARG A 84 13.86 2.27 14.56
CA ARG A 84 13.22 2.58 15.84
C ARG A 84 11.93 1.77 16.03
N PHE A 85 11.09 1.67 15.00
CA PHE A 85 9.86 0.88 15.07
C PHE A 85 10.13 -0.62 15.11
N ARG A 86 11.14 -1.12 14.38
CA ARG A 86 11.56 -2.53 14.47
C ARG A 86 12.02 -2.89 15.88
N ALA A 87 12.86 -2.05 16.49
CA ALA A 87 13.30 -2.23 17.86
C ALA A 87 12.12 -2.21 18.85
N ALA A 88 11.20 -1.26 18.70
CA ALA A 88 9.99 -1.18 19.53
C ALA A 88 9.09 -2.42 19.37
N MET A 89 8.92 -2.92 18.13
CA MET A 89 8.14 -4.14 17.88
C MET A 89 8.79 -5.36 18.54
N GLN A 90 10.12 -5.49 18.44
CA GLN A 90 10.85 -6.57 19.07
C GLN A 90 10.75 -6.51 20.60
N GLN A 91 10.86 -5.32 21.19
CA GLN A 91 10.66 -5.13 22.63
C GLN A 91 9.22 -5.47 23.05
N ASN A 92 8.22 -5.01 22.29
CA ASN A 92 6.82 -5.34 22.55
C ASN A 92 6.57 -6.86 22.50
N ALA A 93 7.13 -7.57 21.52
CA ALA A 93 7.02 -9.01 21.40
C ALA A 93 7.60 -9.76 22.64
N GLN A 94 8.64 -9.21 23.27
CA GLN A 94 9.24 -9.77 24.49
C GLN A 94 8.37 -9.61 25.74
N THR A 95 7.34 -8.74 25.70
CA THR A 95 6.40 -8.59 26.84
C THR A 95 5.40 -9.74 26.94
N PHE A 96 5.24 -10.52 25.87
CA PHE A 96 4.35 -11.68 25.86
C PHE A 96 5.05 -12.89 26.50
N ALA A 97 4.26 -13.72 27.20
CA ALA A 97 4.77 -14.93 27.84
C ALA A 97 5.39 -15.93 26.86
N THR A 98 4.93 -15.94 25.59
CA THR A 98 5.46 -16.82 24.54
C THR A 98 5.50 -16.11 23.19
N LYS A 99 6.38 -16.59 22.30
CA LYS A 99 6.44 -16.14 20.90
C LYS A 99 5.12 -16.39 20.16
N ASP A 100 4.45 -17.52 20.42
CA ASP A 100 3.13 -17.83 19.82
C ASP A 100 2.07 -16.79 20.20
N ALA A 101 2.05 -16.35 21.47
CA ALA A 101 1.13 -15.33 21.94
C ALA A 101 1.41 -13.97 21.28
N ALA A 102 2.68 -13.57 21.15
CA ALA A 102 3.07 -12.35 20.44
C ALA A 102 2.66 -12.41 18.96
N CYS A 103 2.96 -13.51 18.28
CA CYS A 103 2.60 -13.73 16.87
C CYS A 103 1.09 -13.70 16.65
N ARG A 104 0.31 -14.34 17.53
CA ARG A 104 -1.15 -14.32 17.47
C ARG A 104 -1.70 -12.91 17.65
N SER A 105 -1.27 -12.22 18.70
CA SER A 105 -1.70 -10.86 18.99
C SER A 105 -1.39 -9.88 17.84
N ALA A 106 -0.18 -9.95 17.29
CA ALA A 106 0.22 -9.13 16.14
C ALA A 106 -0.61 -9.46 14.89
N THR A 107 -0.81 -10.75 14.60
CA THR A 107 -1.60 -11.18 13.44
C THR A 107 -3.07 -10.77 13.56
N ASP A 108 -3.67 -10.93 14.74
CA ASP A 108 -5.04 -10.52 15.01
C ASP A 108 -5.21 -8.99 14.85
N TYR A 109 -4.24 -8.21 15.31
CA TYR A 109 -4.22 -6.76 15.07
C TYR A 109 -4.16 -6.44 13.58
N LEU A 110 -3.22 -7.04 12.83
CA LEU A 110 -3.08 -6.79 11.39
C LEU A 110 -4.36 -7.15 10.62
N LYS A 111 -5.02 -8.25 11.00
CA LYS A 111 -6.31 -8.65 10.44
C LYS A 111 -7.43 -7.63 10.68
N SER A 112 -7.35 -6.86 11.77
CA SER A 112 -8.34 -5.82 12.08
C SER A 112 -8.16 -4.52 11.29
N VAL A 113 -7.00 -4.33 10.65
CA VAL A 113 -6.64 -3.08 9.95
C VAL A 113 -6.38 -3.26 8.45
N GLN A 114 -6.52 -4.49 7.93
CA GLN A 114 -6.26 -4.85 6.53
C GLN A 114 -7.52 -4.90 5.66
#